data_AF-A0A6B0V2I1-F1
#
_entry.id   AF-A0A6B0V2I1-F1
#
_cell.length_a   1.000
_cell.length_b   1.000
_cell.length_c   1.000
_cell.angle_alpha   90.00
_cell.angle_beta   90.00
_cell.angle_gamma   90.00
#
_symmetry.space_group_name_H-M   'P 1'
#
loop_
_entity.id
_entity.type
_entity.pdbx_description
1 polymer ?
#
loop_
_entity_poly.entity_id
_entity_poly.type
_entity_poly.pdbx_seq_one_letter_code
_entity_poly.pdbx_strand_id
1 'polypeptide(L)'
;MAWTVNAASLFMMLGLCLADDNFTKPLNDIHQYTQIIENLFKVPKTYYVVGGTFDNDPLMDPSLYPFKCGEVSTTKGIHDHRVSIKRKFLQKDRAKKGWRWFSWDYYLLAKQSTNYTSPNYVEVFRNPSYQTHLAGSMYLLLSDFLTCALFFNSRTEDCELWVTRIPEKGKAINVSFCGAFVTTCNNKDARWYYNNDDCYKK
;
A
#
# COMPACT_ATOMS: atom_id res chain seq x y z
N MET A 1 49.84 14.20 -31.09
CA MET A 1 50.13 13.94 -29.66
C MET A 1 49.12 12.92 -29.16
N ALA A 2 49.52 11.66 -29.03
CA ALA A 2 48.66 10.59 -28.55
C ALA A 2 48.61 10.64 -27.01
N TRP A 3 47.43 10.86 -26.44
CA TRP A 3 47.23 10.83 -25.01
C TRP A 3 47.29 9.37 -24.56
N THR A 4 48.33 9.01 -23.81
CA THR A 4 48.41 7.73 -23.12
C THR A 4 47.39 7.74 -21.97
N VAL A 5 46.17 7.26 -22.23
CA VAL A 5 45.21 6.98 -21.17
C VAL A 5 45.82 5.88 -20.30
N ASN A 6 46.12 6.22 -19.05
CA ASN A 6 46.71 5.28 -18.10
C ASN A 6 45.73 4.12 -17.90
N ALA A 7 46.13 2.89 -18.20
CA ALA A 7 45.26 1.72 -18.16
C ALA A 7 44.58 1.56 -16.79
N ALA A 8 45.25 1.97 -15.71
CA ALA A 8 44.70 2.00 -14.36
C ALA A 8 43.46 2.91 -14.23
N SER A 9 43.43 4.05 -14.93
CA SER A 9 42.28 4.96 -14.96
C SER A 9 41.09 4.36 -15.72
N LEU A 10 41.38 3.59 -16.78
CA LEU A 10 40.36 2.87 -17.54
C LEU A 10 39.75 1.72 -16.72
N PHE A 11 40.59 0.95 -16.01
CA PHE A 11 40.15 -0.13 -15.11
C PHE A 11 39.37 0.39 -13.90
N MET A 12 39.70 1.56 -13.38
CA MET A 12 38.97 2.18 -12.26
C MET A 12 37.59 2.70 -12.70
N MET A 13 37.49 3.28 -13.89
CA MET A 13 36.20 3.67 -14.50
C MET A 13 35.34 2.44 -14.85
N LEU A 14 35.95 1.40 -15.44
CA LEU A 14 35.27 0.11 -15.68
C LEU A 14 34.82 -0.56 -14.38
N GLY A 15 35.63 -0.52 -13.32
CA GLY A 15 35.27 -1.05 -12.01
C GLY A 15 34.11 -0.30 -11.35
N LEU A 16 34.04 1.02 -11.52
CA LEU A 16 32.92 1.84 -11.04
C LEU A 16 31.64 1.58 -11.83
N CYS A 17 31.70 1.48 -13.17
CA CYS A 17 30.53 1.14 -14.00
C CYS A 17 30.05 -0.30 -13.78
N LEU A 18 30.97 -1.26 -13.63
CA LEU A 18 30.64 -2.67 -13.36
C LEU A 18 30.12 -2.87 -11.93
N ALA A 19 30.58 -2.09 -10.95
CA ALA A 19 30.01 -2.09 -9.61
C ALA A 19 28.58 -1.53 -9.61
N ASP A 20 28.31 -0.52 -10.45
CA ASP A 20 26.99 0.09 -10.60
C ASP A 20 25.99 -0.89 -11.25
N ASP A 21 26.36 -1.58 -12.33
CA ASP A 21 25.49 -2.59 -12.98
C ASP A 21 25.27 -3.83 -12.10
N ASN A 22 26.32 -4.30 -11.39
CA ASN A 22 26.23 -5.45 -10.49
C ASN A 22 25.36 -5.17 -9.25
N PHE A 23 25.21 -3.91 -8.84
CA PHE A 23 24.33 -3.52 -7.74
C PHE A 23 22.92 -3.13 -8.22
N THR A 24 22.83 -2.42 -9.34
CA THR A 24 21.57 -1.91 -9.91
C THR A 24 20.62 -3.04 -10.28
N LYS A 25 21.14 -4.12 -10.87
CA LYS A 25 20.28 -5.26 -11.25
C LYS A 25 19.62 -5.93 -10.03
N PRO A 26 20.36 -6.42 -9.01
CA PRO A 26 19.73 -6.97 -7.80
C PRO A 26 18.80 -5.99 -7.08
N LEU A 27 19.15 -4.70 -7.02
CA LEU A 27 18.29 -3.69 -6.41
C LEU A 27 16.95 -3.55 -7.17
N ASN A 28 17.00 -3.50 -8.50
CA ASN A 28 15.81 -3.47 -9.33
C ASN A 28 14.98 -4.76 -9.19
N ASP A 29 15.65 -5.93 -9.16
CA ASP A 29 14.98 -7.22 -8.97
C ASP A 29 14.26 -7.26 -7.60
N ILE A 30 14.89 -6.77 -6.53
CA ILE A 30 14.26 -6.64 -5.21
C ILE A 30 13.10 -5.65 -5.27
N HIS A 31 13.28 -4.49 -5.90
CA HIS A 31 12.23 -3.49 -6.02
C HIS A 31 10.99 -4.07 -6.69
N GLN A 32 11.15 -4.66 -7.87
CA GLN A 32 10.06 -5.32 -8.59
C GLN A 32 9.46 -6.46 -7.77
N TYR A 33 10.29 -7.27 -7.12
CA TYR A 33 9.82 -8.38 -6.29
C TYR A 33 8.92 -7.89 -5.17
N THR A 34 9.30 -6.83 -4.43
CA THR A 34 8.52 -6.26 -3.31
C THR A 34 7.19 -5.62 -3.73
N GLN A 35 6.96 -5.50 -5.03
CA GLN A 35 5.77 -4.86 -5.61
C GLN A 35 4.89 -5.84 -6.37
N ILE A 36 5.15 -7.16 -6.33
CA ILE A 36 4.27 -8.17 -6.93
C ILE A 36 2.97 -8.27 -6.11
N ILE A 37 1.93 -7.57 -6.53
CA ILE A 37 0.71 -7.37 -5.73
C ILE A 37 -0.07 -8.67 -5.50
N GLU A 38 0.05 -9.62 -6.43
CA GLU A 38 -0.63 -10.90 -6.34
C GLU A 38 -0.16 -11.74 -5.15
N ASN A 39 1.12 -11.62 -4.78
CA ASN A 39 1.69 -12.31 -3.61
C ASN A 39 0.99 -11.88 -2.32
N LEU A 40 0.55 -10.62 -2.23
CA LEU A 40 -0.17 -10.10 -1.06
C LEU A 40 -1.54 -10.77 -0.87
N PHE A 41 -2.17 -11.20 -1.97
CA PHE A 41 -3.53 -11.74 -2.00
C PHE A 41 -3.57 -13.24 -2.32
N LYS A 42 -2.41 -13.91 -2.36
CA LYS A 42 -2.31 -15.34 -2.67
C LYS A 42 -3.12 -16.22 -1.70
N VAL A 43 -3.20 -15.80 -0.44
CA VAL A 43 -3.96 -16.47 0.61
C VAL A 43 -4.97 -15.51 1.25
N PRO A 44 -6.14 -16.01 1.69
CA PRO A 44 -7.08 -15.22 2.49
C PRO A 44 -6.38 -14.61 3.70
N LYS A 45 -6.55 -13.30 3.91
CA LYS A 45 -5.92 -12.59 5.02
C LYS A 45 -6.74 -11.36 5.41
N THR A 46 -6.62 -10.97 6.68
CA THR A 46 -7.07 -9.66 7.16
C THR A 46 -5.87 -8.75 7.35
N TYR A 47 -5.98 -7.55 6.82
CA TYR A 47 -5.06 -6.45 7.03
C TYR A 47 -5.75 -5.35 7.83
N TYR A 48 -4.97 -4.60 8.57
CA TYR A 48 -5.36 -3.43 9.34
C TYR A 48 -4.71 -2.20 8.72
N VAL A 49 -5.52 -1.21 8.37
CA VAL A 49 -5.07 0.06 7.79
C VAL A 49 -4.61 0.95 8.94
N VAL A 50 -3.32 0.87 9.27
CA VAL A 50 -2.77 1.44 10.50
C VAL A 50 -2.31 2.88 10.32
N GLY A 51 -1.79 3.22 9.14
CA GLY A 51 -1.33 4.57 8.85
C GLY A 51 -1.59 4.97 7.41
N GLY A 52 -1.44 6.25 7.12
CA GLY A 52 -1.62 6.81 5.78
C GLY A 52 -1.53 8.33 5.80
N THR A 53 -1.84 8.97 4.69
CA THR A 53 -1.80 10.45 4.56
C THR A 53 -3.18 11.09 4.34
N PHE A 54 -4.23 10.28 4.25
CA PHE A 54 -5.59 10.74 3.98
C PHE A 54 -6.37 10.99 5.28
N ASP A 55 -7.27 11.98 5.23
CA ASP A 55 -8.26 12.20 6.29
C ASP A 55 -9.48 11.30 6.14
N ASN A 56 -10.03 11.26 4.93
CA ASN A 56 -11.22 10.50 4.58
C ASN A 56 -10.83 9.33 3.69
N ASP A 57 -11.55 8.22 3.77
CA ASP A 57 -11.22 7.01 3.01
C ASP A 57 -11.10 7.32 1.50
N PRO A 58 -9.92 7.11 0.88
CA PRO A 58 -9.67 7.50 -0.51
C PRO A 58 -10.40 6.60 -1.52
N LEU A 59 -10.95 5.47 -1.06
CA LEU A 59 -11.78 4.55 -1.85
C LEU A 59 -13.27 4.84 -1.69
N MET A 60 -13.67 5.90 -0.98
CA MET A 60 -15.07 6.36 -0.86
C MET A 60 -15.27 7.73 -1.51
N ASP A 61 -16.46 7.94 -2.09
CA ASP A 61 -16.86 9.28 -2.51
C ASP A 61 -17.19 10.11 -1.27
N PRO A 62 -17.05 11.44 -1.35
CA PRO A 62 -16.58 12.27 -0.25
C PRO A 62 -17.28 11.95 1.08
N SER A 63 -16.57 11.24 1.96
CA SER A 63 -17.00 11.12 3.35
C SER A 63 -16.64 12.40 4.08
N LEU A 64 -17.57 12.94 4.84
CA LEU A 64 -17.37 14.13 5.66
C LEU A 64 -16.69 13.82 7.00
N TYR A 65 -16.24 12.56 7.20
CA TYR A 65 -15.74 12.07 8.47
C TYR A 65 -14.40 11.35 8.38
N PRO A 66 -13.51 11.60 9.37
CA PRO A 66 -12.17 11.05 9.35
C PRO A 66 -12.22 9.53 9.50
N PHE A 67 -11.44 8.85 8.67
CA PHE A 67 -11.23 7.41 8.70
C PHE A 67 -10.45 7.01 9.97
N LYS A 68 -10.91 5.94 10.64
CA LYS A 68 -10.23 5.31 11.78
C LYS A 68 -10.41 3.79 11.75
N CYS A 69 -9.50 3.07 12.41
CA CYS A 69 -9.63 1.64 12.69
C CYS A 69 -9.94 0.76 11.45
N GLY A 70 -9.27 1.02 10.33
CA GLY A 70 -9.56 0.32 9.09
C GLY A 70 -9.15 -1.15 9.10
N GLU A 71 -10.01 -2.02 8.58
CA GLU A 71 -9.76 -3.43 8.34
C GLU A 71 -10.07 -3.76 6.88
N VAL A 72 -9.22 -4.56 6.24
CA VAL A 72 -9.46 -5.10 4.91
C VAL A 72 -9.28 -6.61 4.96
N SER A 73 -10.35 -7.36 4.70
CA SER A 73 -10.30 -8.82 4.70
C SER A 73 -10.58 -9.39 3.33
N THR A 74 -9.85 -10.45 2.99
CA THR A 74 -10.08 -11.27 1.80
C THR A 74 -10.59 -12.64 2.25
N THR A 75 -11.66 -13.12 1.64
CA THR A 75 -12.26 -14.43 1.98
C THR A 75 -11.72 -15.56 1.13
N LYS A 76 -11.19 -15.23 -0.05
CA LYS A 76 -10.56 -16.14 -1.01
C LYS A 76 -9.24 -15.52 -1.46
N GLY A 77 -8.30 -16.38 -1.86
CA GLY A 77 -7.09 -15.93 -2.53
C GLY A 77 -7.42 -15.37 -3.91
N ILE A 78 -6.45 -14.67 -4.49
CA ILE A 78 -6.53 -14.14 -5.87
C ILE A 78 -6.81 -15.25 -6.86
N HIS A 79 -7.74 -15.01 -7.79
CA HIS A 79 -8.08 -15.92 -8.87
C HIS A 79 -8.33 -15.11 -10.14
N ASP A 80 -7.68 -15.47 -11.25
CA ASP A 80 -7.77 -14.74 -12.53
C ASP A 80 -7.43 -13.24 -12.41
N HIS A 81 -6.41 -12.90 -11.62
CA HIS A 81 -6.03 -11.51 -11.28
C HIS A 81 -7.09 -10.75 -10.46
N ARG A 82 -8.07 -11.44 -9.86
CA ARG A 82 -9.21 -10.84 -9.15
C ARG A 82 -9.22 -11.17 -7.67
N VAL A 83 -9.57 -10.20 -6.84
CA VAL A 83 -9.74 -10.39 -5.39
C VAL A 83 -10.99 -9.66 -4.91
N SER A 84 -11.87 -10.36 -4.20
CA SER A 84 -12.94 -9.70 -3.45
C SER A 84 -12.44 -9.33 -2.05
N ILE A 85 -12.64 -8.08 -1.67
CA ILE A 85 -12.26 -7.59 -0.35
C ILE A 85 -13.46 -7.00 0.36
N LYS A 86 -13.51 -7.16 1.67
CA LYS A 86 -14.40 -6.43 2.55
C LYS A 86 -13.59 -5.43 3.34
N ARG A 87 -13.90 -4.15 3.17
CA ARG A 87 -13.28 -3.07 3.94
C ARG A 87 -14.23 -2.57 5.00
N LYS A 88 -13.78 -2.58 6.25
CA LYS A 88 -14.49 -2.02 7.40
C LYS A 88 -13.68 -0.88 7.99
N PHE A 89 -14.33 0.13 8.52
CA PHE A 89 -13.65 1.20 9.24
C PHE A 89 -14.64 1.94 10.13
N LEU A 90 -14.09 2.68 11.06
CA LEU A 90 -14.82 3.51 11.99
C LEU A 90 -14.89 4.95 11.47
N GLN A 91 -16.09 5.52 11.44
CA GLN A 91 -16.33 6.94 11.15
C GLN A 91 -17.32 7.52 12.17
N LYS A 92 -17.27 8.84 12.37
CA LYS A 92 -18.23 9.53 13.26
C LYS A 92 -19.63 9.50 12.64
N ASP A 93 -20.62 9.12 13.43
CA ASP A 93 -22.03 9.10 13.06
C ASP A 93 -22.68 10.47 13.37
N ARG A 94 -23.21 11.14 12.33
CA ARG A 94 -23.96 12.40 12.43
C ARG A 94 -25.13 12.32 13.40
N ALA A 95 -25.87 11.21 13.35
CA ALA A 95 -27.13 11.09 14.05
C ALA A 95 -26.97 10.73 15.53
N LYS A 96 -25.86 10.06 15.89
CA LYS A 96 -25.71 9.42 17.20
C LYS A 96 -24.60 10.01 18.10
N LYS A 97 -23.93 11.10 17.68
CA LYS A 97 -22.81 11.75 18.43
C LYS A 97 -21.73 10.75 18.88
N GLY A 98 -21.50 9.70 18.11
CA GLY A 98 -20.59 8.60 18.46
C GLY A 98 -19.91 8.04 17.22
N TRP A 99 -19.14 6.97 17.41
CA TRP A 99 -18.51 6.26 16.31
C TRP A 99 -19.37 5.10 15.83
N ARG A 100 -19.35 4.85 14.52
CA ARG A 100 -20.04 3.73 13.90
C ARG A 100 -19.12 3.02 12.91
N TRP A 101 -19.21 1.70 12.90
CA TRP A 101 -18.58 0.87 11.90
C TRP A 101 -19.34 0.93 10.57
N PHE A 102 -18.60 1.25 9.52
CA PHE A 102 -19.04 1.14 8.14
C PHE A 102 -18.35 -0.04 7.49
N SER A 103 -19.01 -0.65 6.51
CA SER A 103 -18.47 -1.79 5.78
C SER A 103 -18.90 -1.69 4.33
N TRP A 104 -17.95 -1.95 3.43
CA TRP A 104 -18.16 -1.98 1.99
C TRP A 104 -17.43 -3.16 1.37
N ASP A 105 -18.07 -3.77 0.38
CA ASP A 105 -17.47 -4.81 -0.43
C ASP A 105 -16.90 -4.19 -1.71
N TYR A 106 -15.63 -4.51 -1.98
CA TYR A 106 -14.91 -4.08 -3.16
C TYR A 106 -14.40 -5.29 -3.93
N TYR A 107 -14.11 -5.02 -5.19
CA TYR A 107 -13.46 -5.96 -6.09
C TYR A 107 -12.17 -5.32 -6.59
N LEU A 108 -11.06 -6.03 -6.47
CA LEU A 108 -9.74 -5.62 -6.93
C LEU A 108 -9.40 -6.39 -8.20
N LEU A 109 -8.90 -5.67 -9.20
CA LEU A 109 -8.33 -6.24 -10.42
C LEU A 109 -6.85 -5.89 -10.48
N ALA A 110 -5.98 -6.90 -10.37
CA ALA A 110 -4.55 -6.72 -10.46
C ALA A 110 -4.15 -6.32 -11.89
N LYS A 111 -3.25 -5.35 -11.99
CA LYS A 111 -2.78 -4.75 -13.23
C LYS A 111 -1.28 -4.50 -13.15
N GLN A 112 -0.66 -4.40 -14.32
CA GLN A 112 0.78 -4.25 -14.50
C GLN A 112 1.08 -2.88 -15.10
N SER A 113 1.93 -2.11 -14.43
CA SER A 113 2.48 -0.86 -14.93
C SER A 113 3.50 -1.12 -16.04
N THR A 114 3.76 -0.12 -16.88
CA THR A 114 4.84 -0.16 -17.87
C THR A 114 6.18 -0.44 -17.19
N ASN A 115 7.03 -1.28 -17.80
CA ASN A 115 8.35 -1.70 -17.31
C ASN A 115 8.36 -2.61 -16.07
N TYR A 116 7.20 -3.03 -15.57
CA TYR A 116 7.13 -4.09 -14.57
C TYR A 116 7.05 -5.45 -15.25
N THR A 117 7.52 -6.50 -14.58
CA THR A 117 7.45 -7.90 -15.05
C THR A 117 6.26 -8.66 -14.48
N SER A 118 5.50 -8.05 -13.57
CA SER A 118 4.33 -8.64 -12.88
C SER A 118 3.35 -7.56 -12.45
N PRO A 119 2.08 -7.91 -12.15
CA PRO A 119 1.12 -6.96 -11.63
C PRO A 119 1.61 -6.28 -10.35
N ASN A 120 1.55 -4.95 -10.31
CA ASN A 120 2.07 -4.13 -9.20
C ASN A 120 1.04 -3.14 -8.63
N TYR A 121 -0.14 -3.06 -9.23
CA TYR A 121 -1.22 -2.23 -8.72
C TYR A 121 -2.56 -2.93 -8.90
N VAL A 122 -3.58 -2.42 -8.22
CA VAL A 122 -4.95 -2.87 -8.37
C VAL A 122 -5.84 -1.71 -8.77
N GLU A 123 -6.75 -1.95 -9.71
CA GLU A 123 -7.94 -1.14 -9.89
C GLU A 123 -8.98 -1.60 -8.87
N VAL A 124 -9.50 -0.65 -8.09
CA VAL A 124 -10.47 -0.91 -7.03
C VAL A 124 -11.86 -0.54 -7.53
N PHE A 125 -12.78 -1.49 -7.54
CA PHE A 125 -14.16 -1.29 -7.94
C PHE A 125 -15.10 -1.46 -6.75
N ARG A 126 -16.07 -0.56 -6.60
CA ARG A 126 -17.19 -0.72 -5.66
C ARG A 126 -18.27 -1.59 -6.30
N ASN A 127 -18.86 -2.47 -5.50
CA ASN A 127 -20.02 -3.26 -5.92
C ASN A 127 -21.26 -2.90 -5.09
N PRO A 128 -21.90 -1.74 -5.33
CA PRO A 128 -23.09 -1.37 -4.58
C PRO A 128 -24.33 -2.19 -5.00
N SER A 129 -24.45 -2.64 -6.27
CA SER A 129 -25.59 -3.40 -6.81
C SER A 129 -25.37 -3.78 -8.30
N TYR A 130 -24.36 -4.60 -8.63
CA TYR A 130 -24.07 -5.06 -10.01
C TYR A 130 -23.61 -4.00 -11.04
N GLN A 131 -23.59 -2.70 -10.68
CA GLN A 131 -22.89 -1.67 -11.44
C GLN A 131 -21.49 -1.47 -10.86
N THR A 132 -20.48 -1.82 -11.66
CA THR A 132 -19.07 -1.80 -11.26
C THR A 132 -18.54 -0.37 -11.45
N HIS A 133 -18.36 0.38 -10.36
CA HIS A 133 -17.80 1.73 -10.39
C HIS A 133 -16.33 1.72 -9.96
N LEU A 134 -15.44 2.29 -10.77
CA LEU A 134 -14.04 2.46 -10.41
C LEU A 134 -13.93 3.47 -9.25
N ALA A 135 -13.44 3.01 -8.11
CA ALA A 135 -13.21 3.82 -6.92
C ALA A 135 -11.85 4.53 -6.95
N GLY A 136 -10.86 3.92 -7.60
CA GLY A 136 -9.49 4.41 -7.74
C GLY A 136 -8.53 3.29 -8.12
N SER A 137 -7.25 3.62 -8.21
CA SER A 137 -6.16 2.65 -8.38
C SER A 137 -5.20 2.74 -7.21
N MET A 138 -4.75 1.59 -6.70
CA MET A 138 -3.79 1.48 -5.62
C MET A 138 -2.53 0.77 -6.10
N TYR A 139 -1.41 1.47 -6.07
CA TYR A 139 -0.09 0.99 -6.46
C TYR A 139 0.63 0.45 -5.22
N LEU A 140 1.16 -0.76 -5.30
CA LEU A 140 1.98 -1.31 -4.23
C LEU A 140 3.36 -0.66 -4.29
N LEU A 141 3.69 0.15 -3.28
CA LEU A 141 5.00 0.80 -3.19
C LEU A 141 6.04 -0.13 -2.57
N LEU A 142 5.66 -0.88 -1.53
CA LEU A 142 6.56 -1.70 -0.73
C LEU A 142 5.78 -2.79 0.02
N SER A 143 6.33 -4.00 0.10
CA SER A 143 5.72 -5.14 0.80
C SER A 143 6.74 -6.21 1.17
N ASP A 144 6.50 -6.91 2.28
CA ASP A 144 7.12 -8.23 2.55
C ASP A 144 6.16 -9.39 2.29
N PHE A 145 4.93 -9.11 1.80
CA PHE A 145 3.82 -10.03 1.54
C PHE A 145 3.24 -10.75 2.76
N LEU A 146 3.99 -10.79 3.86
CA LEU A 146 3.67 -11.55 5.06
C LEU A 146 3.02 -10.66 6.11
N THR A 147 3.61 -9.51 6.39
CA THR A 147 3.28 -8.68 7.55
C THR A 147 2.82 -7.27 7.20
N CYS A 148 3.29 -6.67 6.10
CA CYS A 148 2.88 -5.33 5.71
C CYS A 148 2.89 -5.06 4.20
N ALA A 149 2.12 -4.04 3.81
CA ALA A 149 2.09 -3.46 2.49
C ALA A 149 1.85 -1.95 2.59
N LEU A 150 2.60 -1.16 1.82
CA LEU A 150 2.39 0.28 1.67
C LEU A 150 1.85 0.54 0.26
N PHE A 151 0.69 1.18 0.20
CA PHE A 151 0.03 1.51 -1.06
C PHE A 151 0.05 3.01 -1.33
N PHE A 152 0.00 3.37 -2.61
CA PHE A 152 -0.27 4.72 -3.10
C PHE A 152 -1.58 4.72 -3.89
N ASN A 153 -2.50 5.63 -3.57
CA ASN A 153 -3.75 5.82 -4.28
C ASN A 153 -3.60 6.95 -5.31
N SER A 154 -3.70 6.64 -6.60
CA SER A 154 -3.48 7.63 -7.66
C SER A 154 -4.62 8.64 -7.83
N ARG A 155 -5.79 8.42 -7.21
CA ARG A 155 -6.93 9.34 -7.27
C ARG A 155 -6.76 10.49 -6.28
N THR A 156 -6.28 10.20 -5.08
CA THR A 156 -6.15 11.20 -4.00
C THR A 156 -4.69 11.55 -3.71
N GLU A 157 -3.77 10.84 -4.34
CA GLU A 157 -2.32 10.95 -4.14
C GLU A 157 -1.92 10.69 -2.68
N ASP A 158 -2.66 9.82 -1.99
CA ASP A 158 -2.40 9.45 -0.61
C ASP A 158 -1.79 8.06 -0.50
N CYS A 159 -1.04 7.84 0.56
CA CYS A 159 -0.58 6.49 0.90
C CYS A 159 -1.39 5.86 2.00
N GLU A 160 -1.45 4.53 2.00
CA GLU A 160 -2.04 3.75 3.07
C GLU A 160 -1.20 2.52 3.44
N LEU A 161 -0.92 2.37 4.73
CA LEU A 161 -0.16 1.28 5.33
C LEU A 161 -1.10 0.21 5.85
N TRP A 162 -0.94 -1.00 5.32
CA TRP A 162 -1.65 -2.20 5.71
C TRP A 162 -0.71 -3.10 6.49
N VAL A 163 -1.15 -3.64 7.63
CA VAL A 163 -0.39 -4.61 8.43
C VAL A 163 -1.27 -5.76 8.88
N THR A 164 -0.70 -6.93 9.19
CA THR A 164 -1.49 -8.13 9.54
C THR A 164 -1.79 -8.28 11.02
N ARG A 165 -1.24 -7.39 11.87
CA ARG A 165 -1.49 -7.38 13.31
C ARG A 165 -2.00 -6.02 13.74
N ILE A 166 -3.04 -6.02 14.57
CA ILE A 166 -3.49 -4.80 15.24
C ILE A 166 -2.35 -4.29 16.12
N PRO A 167 -1.95 -3.02 16.00
CA PRO A 167 -0.93 -2.46 16.88
C PRO A 167 -1.44 -2.37 18.32
N GLU A 168 -0.52 -2.41 19.27
CA GLU A 168 -0.90 -2.11 20.66
C GLU A 168 -1.36 -0.65 20.79
N LYS A 169 -2.24 -0.40 21.76
CA LYS A 169 -2.77 0.94 22.05
C LYS A 169 -1.63 1.96 22.23
N GLY A 170 -1.67 3.03 21.44
CA GLY A 170 -0.65 4.09 21.45
C GLY A 170 0.66 3.76 20.73
N LYS A 171 0.79 2.56 20.14
CA LYS A 171 1.99 2.10 19.42
C LYS A 171 1.72 1.88 17.92
N ALA A 172 0.89 2.72 17.30
CA ALA A 172 0.56 2.59 15.88
C ALA A 172 1.68 3.09 14.93
N ILE A 173 2.68 3.80 15.44
CA ILE A 173 3.79 4.38 14.66
C ILE A 173 4.86 3.31 14.43
N ASN A 174 5.38 3.21 13.20
CA ASN A 174 6.49 2.31 12.82
C ASN A 174 6.28 0.84 13.21
N VAL A 175 5.03 0.37 13.14
CA VAL A 175 4.62 -1.00 13.47
C VAL A 175 5.18 -2.07 12.54
N SER A 176 5.79 -1.67 11.44
CA SER A 176 6.44 -2.52 10.45
C SER A 176 7.50 -1.72 9.68
N PHE A 177 8.36 -2.40 8.92
CA PHE A 177 9.33 -1.73 8.07
C PHE A 177 8.64 -0.87 6.98
N CYS A 178 7.49 -1.32 6.44
CA CYS A 178 6.69 -0.51 5.51
C CYS A 178 6.23 0.80 6.17
N GLY A 179 5.95 0.77 7.48
CA GLY A 179 5.49 1.92 8.25
C GLY A 179 6.50 3.08 8.31
N ALA A 180 7.79 2.79 8.22
CA ALA A 180 8.84 3.80 8.22
C ALA A 180 8.76 4.75 7.00
N PHE A 181 8.07 4.33 5.93
CA PHE A 181 7.95 5.08 4.67
C PHE A 181 6.60 5.80 4.51
N VAL A 182 5.70 5.76 5.49
CA VAL A 182 4.43 6.50 5.38
C VAL A 182 4.68 8.01 5.29
N THR A 183 5.66 8.51 6.05
CA THR A 183 6.03 9.93 6.09
C THR A 183 6.72 10.43 4.82
N THR A 184 7.15 9.54 3.93
CA THR A 184 7.77 9.92 2.65
C THR A 184 6.73 10.11 1.54
N CYS A 185 5.45 9.91 1.83
CA CYS A 185 4.40 9.96 0.82
C CYS A 185 4.03 11.40 0.44
N ASN A 186 4.48 11.84 -0.73
CA ASN A 186 4.11 13.11 -1.37
C ASN A 186 4.16 14.36 -0.47
N ASN A 187 5.09 14.40 0.49
CA ASN A 187 5.22 15.49 1.48
C ASN A 187 3.91 15.78 2.26
N LYS A 188 3.04 14.78 2.42
CA LYS A 188 1.81 14.89 3.22
C LYS A 188 2.04 14.40 4.65
N ASP A 189 1.28 14.96 5.58
CA ASP A 189 1.34 14.56 6.99
C ASP A 189 0.86 13.12 7.19
N ALA A 190 1.69 12.32 7.87
CA ALA A 190 1.33 10.97 8.26
C ALA A 190 0.28 10.98 9.38
N ARG A 191 -0.70 10.08 9.26
CA ARG A 191 -1.79 9.87 10.21
C ARG A 191 -1.79 8.41 10.64
N TRP A 192 -2.07 8.18 11.92
CA TRP A 192 -2.06 6.85 12.53
C TRP A 192 -3.45 6.52 13.05
N TYR A 193 -4.17 5.68 12.30
CA TYR A 193 -5.61 5.47 12.44
C TYR A 193 -5.99 4.64 13.67
N TYR A 194 -5.02 3.91 14.24
CA TYR A 194 -5.17 3.09 15.45
C TYR A 194 -4.72 3.78 16.74
N ASN A 195 -4.32 5.06 16.68
CA ASN A 195 -4.13 5.90 17.87
C ASN A 195 -5.46 6.47 18.41
N ASN A 196 -6.58 5.84 18.05
CA ASN A 196 -7.90 6.17 18.58
C ASN A 196 -8.36 5.04 19.52
N ASP A 197 -8.73 5.42 20.75
CA ASP A 197 -9.21 4.50 21.78
C ASP A 197 -10.44 3.71 21.37
N ASP A 198 -11.29 4.28 20.51
CA ASP A 198 -12.48 3.60 20.00
C ASP A 198 -12.15 2.38 19.12
N CYS A 199 -10.91 2.24 18.62
CA CYS A 199 -10.48 1.05 17.89
C CYS A 199 -10.38 -0.21 18.76
N TYR A 200 -10.30 -0.07 20.09
CA TYR A 200 -10.09 -1.18 21.03
C TYR A 200 -11.33 -1.50 21.88
N LYS A 201 -12.43 -0.78 21.66
CA LYS A 201 -13.70 -1.03 22.34
C LYS A 201 -14.39 -2.22 21.65
N LYS A 202 -14.72 -3.26 22.43
CA LYS A 202 -15.47 -4.44 21.97
C LYS A 202 -16.96 -4.18 21.97
#